data_AF-A0A8T2UGT5-F1
#
_entry.id   AF-A0A8T2UGT5-F1
#
_cell.length_a   1.000
_cell.length_b   1.000
_cell.length_c   1.000
_cell.angle_alpha   90.00
_cell.angle_beta   90.00
_cell.angle_gamma   90.00
#
_symmetry.space_group_name_H-M   'P 1'
#
loop_
_entity.id
_entity.type
_entity.pdbx_description
1 polymer ?
#
loop_
_entity_poly.entity_id
_entity_poly.type
_entity_poly.pdbx_seq_one_letter_code
_entity_poly.pdbx_strand_id
1 'polypeptide(L)'
;MDVDWSLLSVHAVYDWIDARVSSLFMSFLEYKGVHLQSAPATRGLPTVDSPTPVLLATSSYLSIVLLGVAWLRSFNAKPRTHEPFLLKALVIFHNLFCLTLSLYMCVGIASRAFQLKYLLWGNAYDPNEITMAHYVYLFYMSKYVEFMDTIIMILKHNLRQITVLHVYHHVSVALIWWMISYHAPGGDAYFSGAINSGVHVIMYLYYLLSSLLRSDEKVRRKYLFWGRYLTQIQMLQFVCNWIQAAYCIKVQAPYPQFLYKILFYYMLSLLMLFANFYMRKYTAMGKKKQKYAIGEKKQK
;
A
#
# COMPACT_ATOMS: atom_id res chain seq x y z
N MET A 1 46.51 9.11 -19.20
CA MET A 1 45.51 9.22 -18.12
C MET A 1 44.55 8.07 -18.33
N ASP A 2 44.84 6.92 -17.72
CA ASP A 2 43.97 5.77 -17.80
C ASP A 2 42.77 6.02 -16.90
N VAL A 3 41.61 6.21 -17.51
CA VAL A 3 40.34 6.29 -16.78
C VAL A 3 40.06 4.89 -16.25
N ASP A 4 40.06 4.74 -14.94
CA ASP A 4 39.67 3.50 -14.28
C ASP A 4 38.16 3.28 -14.44
N TRP A 5 37.80 2.51 -15.47
CA TRP A 5 36.41 2.19 -15.80
C TRP A 5 35.71 1.35 -14.72
N SER A 6 36.43 0.82 -13.72
CA SER A 6 35.81 0.11 -12.58
C SER A 6 34.99 1.06 -11.67
N LEU A 7 35.35 2.34 -11.61
CA LEU A 7 34.60 3.41 -10.92
C LEU A 7 33.33 3.85 -11.65
N LEU A 8 33.15 3.45 -12.92
CA LEU A 8 31.95 3.67 -13.73
C LEU A 8 31.02 2.45 -13.78
N SER A 9 31.32 1.40 -13.02
CA SER A 9 30.39 0.28 -12.89
C SER A 9 29.11 0.73 -12.19
N VAL A 10 27.96 0.23 -12.66
CA VAL A 10 26.64 0.54 -12.08
C VAL A 10 26.60 0.28 -10.56
N HIS A 11 27.39 -0.70 -10.10
CA HIS A 11 27.55 -1.04 -8.68
C HIS A 11 28.29 0.06 -7.91
N ALA A 12 29.43 0.56 -8.42
CA ALA A 12 30.16 1.65 -7.77
C ALA A 12 29.32 2.94 -7.67
N VAL A 13 28.53 3.25 -8.70
CA VAL A 13 27.59 4.38 -8.67
C VAL A 13 26.50 4.16 -7.62
N TYR A 14 25.93 2.96 -7.56
CA TYR A 14 24.91 2.63 -6.57
C TYR A 14 25.47 2.71 -5.15
N ASP A 15 26.62 2.11 -4.87
CA ASP A 15 27.26 2.12 -3.55
C ASP A 15 27.59 3.55 -3.11
N TRP A 16 28.01 4.40 -4.06
CA TRP A 16 28.23 5.82 -3.78
C TRP A 16 26.93 6.51 -3.39
N ILE A 17 25.83 6.33 -4.13
CA ILE A 17 24.51 6.91 -3.82
C ILE A 17 24.03 6.39 -2.47
N ASP A 18 24.12 5.08 -2.27
CA ASP A 18 23.65 4.39 -1.08
C ASP A 18 24.32 4.93 0.18
N ALA A 19 25.65 5.08 0.17
CA ALA A 19 26.39 5.61 1.30
C ALA A 19 25.94 7.02 1.72
N ARG A 20 25.49 7.87 0.80
CA ARG A 20 25.02 9.24 1.14
C ARG A 20 23.55 9.25 1.55
N VAL A 21 22.71 8.53 0.81
CA VAL A 21 21.26 8.52 1.03
C VAL A 21 20.94 7.80 2.34
N SER A 22 21.53 6.62 2.55
CA SER A 22 21.35 5.85 3.78
C SER A 22 21.85 6.61 5.00
N SER A 23 23.04 7.20 4.95
CA SER A 23 23.60 7.96 6.09
C SER A 23 22.72 9.15 6.44
N LEU A 24 22.32 9.95 5.45
CA LEU A 24 21.47 11.12 5.66
C LEU A 24 20.12 10.72 6.26
N PHE A 25 19.50 9.68 5.72
CA PHE A 25 18.19 9.21 6.16
C PHE A 25 18.24 8.62 7.57
N MET A 26 19.22 7.77 7.86
CA MET A 26 19.41 7.20 9.19
C MET A 26 19.71 8.28 10.23
N SER A 27 20.61 9.23 9.94
CA SER A 27 20.88 10.36 10.84
C SER A 27 19.65 11.24 11.06
N PHE A 28 18.80 11.43 10.05
CA PHE A 28 17.53 12.14 10.22
C PHE A 28 16.58 11.39 11.17
N LEU A 29 16.48 10.06 11.05
CA LEU A 29 15.68 9.24 11.95
C LEU A 29 16.21 9.29 13.38
N GLU A 30 17.53 9.20 13.57
CA GLU A 30 18.19 9.32 14.87
C GLU A 30 17.95 10.70 15.50
N TYR A 31 18.07 11.78 14.72
CA TYR A 31 17.72 13.14 15.17
C TYR A 31 16.25 13.25 15.62
N LYS A 32 15.36 12.45 15.02
CA LYS A 32 13.94 12.35 15.44
C LYS A 32 13.71 11.35 16.57
N GLY A 33 14.77 10.76 17.14
CA GLY A 33 14.71 9.80 18.24
C GLY A 33 14.27 8.39 17.82
N VAL A 34 14.38 8.07 16.53
CA VAL A 34 14.07 6.74 15.99
C VAL A 34 15.38 6.02 15.69
N HIS A 35 15.74 5.08 16.55
CA HIS A 35 16.94 4.25 16.39
C HIS A 35 16.56 2.92 15.73
N LEU A 36 16.82 2.80 14.43
CA LEU A 36 16.63 1.56 13.71
C LEU A 36 17.85 0.65 13.88
N GLN A 37 17.62 -0.66 13.83
CA GLN A 37 18.63 -1.69 13.99
C GLN A 37 18.33 -2.80 12.99
N SER A 38 19.34 -3.34 12.31
CA SER A 38 19.13 -4.40 11.32
C SER A 38 18.71 -5.71 12.00
N ALA A 39 17.50 -6.17 11.66
CA ALA A 39 16.92 -7.43 12.09
C ALA A 39 17.67 -8.62 11.47
N PRO A 40 18.17 -9.57 12.26
CA PRO A 40 18.84 -10.76 11.74
C PRO A 40 17.97 -11.58 10.77
N ALA A 41 16.66 -11.61 11.01
CA ALA A 41 15.72 -12.45 10.28
C ALA A 41 15.49 -12.04 8.80
N THR A 42 15.82 -10.80 8.44
CA THR A 42 15.63 -10.24 7.09
C THR A 42 16.90 -9.63 6.52
N ARG A 43 18.02 -9.72 7.23
CA ARG A 43 19.33 -9.22 6.78
C ARG A 43 19.77 -9.95 5.52
N GLY A 44 20.30 -9.21 4.55
CA GLY A 44 20.73 -9.74 3.26
C GLY A 44 19.57 -9.97 2.28
N LEU A 45 18.31 -9.78 2.69
CA LEU A 45 17.19 -9.84 1.76
C LEU A 45 17.18 -8.60 0.85
N PRO A 46 16.82 -8.76 -0.44
CA PRO A 46 16.80 -7.66 -1.39
C PRO A 46 16.03 -6.45 -0.86
N THR A 47 16.60 -5.26 -0.99
CA THR A 47 15.96 -3.98 -0.62
C THR A 47 15.66 -3.77 0.88
N VAL A 48 16.18 -4.61 1.77
CA VAL A 48 16.01 -4.44 3.23
C VAL A 48 17.18 -3.69 3.86
N ASP A 49 18.42 -4.09 3.55
CA ASP A 49 19.63 -3.66 4.29
C ASP A 49 19.89 -2.14 4.26
N SER A 50 19.28 -1.43 3.32
CA SER A 50 19.38 0.02 3.19
C SER A 50 18.02 0.66 2.88
N PRO A 51 17.76 1.91 3.32
CA PRO A 51 16.59 2.68 2.89
C PRO A 51 16.68 3.17 1.44
N THR A 52 17.87 3.17 0.84
CA THR A 52 18.08 3.76 -0.49
C THR A 52 17.19 3.14 -1.56
N PRO A 53 17.01 1.81 -1.67
CA PRO A 53 16.10 1.21 -2.64
C PRO A 53 14.65 1.71 -2.51
N VAL A 54 14.11 1.78 -1.29
CA VAL A 54 12.73 2.24 -1.08
C VAL A 54 12.59 3.73 -1.38
N LEU A 55 13.59 4.55 -1.06
CA LEU A 55 13.62 5.98 -1.37
C LEU A 55 13.73 6.25 -2.87
N LEU A 56 14.58 5.51 -3.58
CA LEU A 56 14.70 5.60 -5.04
C LEU A 56 13.41 5.13 -5.74
N ALA A 57 12.81 4.03 -5.27
CA ALA A 57 11.57 3.52 -5.84
C ALA A 57 10.39 4.46 -5.62
N THR A 58 10.24 5.01 -4.41
CA THR A 58 9.19 6.00 -4.11
C THR A 58 9.39 7.30 -4.88
N SER A 59 10.64 7.77 -5.03
CA SER A 59 10.98 8.95 -5.85
C SER A 59 10.68 8.73 -7.33
N SER A 60 11.01 7.54 -7.85
CA SER A 60 10.72 7.13 -9.22
C SER A 60 9.21 7.03 -9.46
N TYR A 61 8.48 6.41 -8.53
CA TYR A 61 7.02 6.35 -8.55
C TYR A 61 6.39 7.74 -8.59
N LEU A 62 6.80 8.64 -7.69
CA LEU A 62 6.30 10.03 -7.67
C LEU A 62 6.59 10.75 -8.99
N SER A 63 7.79 10.58 -9.54
CA SER A 63 8.17 11.18 -10.83
C SER A 63 7.26 10.67 -11.96
N ILE A 64 7.02 9.36 -12.05
CA ILE A 64 6.11 8.76 -13.03
C ILE A 64 4.69 9.30 -12.87
N VAL A 65 4.20 9.42 -11.63
CA VAL A 65 2.87 9.95 -11.35
C VAL A 65 2.75 11.42 -11.75
N LEU A 66 3.70 12.26 -11.37
CA LEU A 66 3.70 13.69 -11.70
C LEU A 66 3.80 13.92 -13.20
N LEU A 67 4.77 13.28 -13.86
CA LEU A 67 4.96 13.39 -15.31
C LEU A 67 3.77 12.81 -16.08
N GLY A 68 3.27 11.64 -15.68
CA GLY A 68 2.12 11.01 -16.32
C GLY A 68 0.84 11.83 -16.19
N VAL A 69 0.59 12.42 -15.01
CA VAL A 69 -0.56 13.31 -14.81
C VAL A 69 -0.39 14.61 -15.60
N ALA A 70 0.78 15.23 -15.60
CA ALA A 70 1.06 16.45 -16.37
C ALA A 70 0.90 16.21 -17.88
N TRP A 71 1.45 15.09 -18.38
CA TRP A 71 1.31 14.67 -19.76
C TRP A 71 -0.17 14.49 -20.14
N LEU A 72 -0.94 13.69 -19.39
CA LEU A 72 -2.37 13.49 -19.66
C LEU A 72 -3.19 14.78 -19.61
N ARG A 73 -2.81 15.73 -18.74
CA ARG A 73 -3.48 17.05 -18.67
C ARG A 73 -3.12 17.95 -19.85
N SER A 74 -1.91 17.87 -20.39
CA SER A 74 -1.46 18.76 -21.48
C SER A 74 -2.30 18.66 -22.75
N PHE A 75 -2.93 17.50 -23.00
CA PHE A 75 -3.82 17.28 -24.15
C PHE A 75 -5.26 16.91 -23.74
N ASN A 76 -5.66 17.21 -22.50
CA ASN A 76 -7.00 16.93 -21.97
C ASN A 76 -7.47 15.47 -22.21
N ALA A 77 -6.62 14.50 -21.88
CA ALA A 77 -6.88 13.09 -22.10
C ALA A 77 -8.23 12.65 -21.50
N LYS A 78 -9.10 12.06 -22.33
CA LYS A 78 -10.32 11.40 -21.85
C LYS A 78 -10.00 9.97 -21.40
N PRO A 79 -10.73 9.41 -20.41
CA PRO A 79 -10.61 8.01 -20.04
C PRO A 79 -10.78 7.09 -21.25
N ARG A 80 -9.92 6.09 -21.39
CA ARG A 80 -10.00 5.16 -22.53
C ARG A 80 -11.30 4.37 -22.48
N THR A 81 -12.11 4.47 -23.54
CA THR A 81 -13.34 3.67 -23.72
C THR A 81 -13.00 2.23 -24.09
N HIS A 82 -12.12 2.07 -25.09
CA HIS A 82 -11.55 0.80 -25.53
C HIS A 82 -10.10 0.67 -25.07
N GLU A 83 -9.79 -0.41 -24.35
CA GLU A 83 -8.43 -0.72 -23.94
C GLU A 83 -7.78 -1.62 -24.99
N PRO A 84 -6.54 -1.32 -25.43
CA PRO A 84 -5.77 -2.23 -26.25
C PRO A 84 -5.68 -3.61 -25.57
N PHE A 85 -5.65 -4.68 -26.37
CA PHE A 85 -5.61 -6.05 -25.86
C PHE A 85 -4.51 -6.24 -24.80
N LEU A 86 -3.30 -5.74 -25.08
CA LEU A 86 -2.16 -5.82 -24.15
C LEU A 86 -2.44 -5.11 -22.81
N LEU A 87 -3.08 -3.94 -22.83
CA LEU A 87 -3.43 -3.23 -21.59
C LEU A 87 -4.48 -4.00 -20.79
N LYS A 88 -5.47 -4.60 -21.46
CA LYS A 88 -6.47 -5.45 -20.80
C LYS A 88 -5.81 -6.69 -20.19
N ALA A 89 -4.93 -7.36 -20.93
CA ALA A 89 -4.18 -8.51 -20.45
C ALA A 89 -3.29 -8.16 -19.24
N LEU A 90 -2.57 -7.04 -19.30
CA LEU A 90 -1.76 -6.52 -18.19
C LEU A 90 -2.61 -6.28 -16.94
N VAL A 91 -3.76 -5.62 -17.08
CA VAL A 91 -4.68 -5.36 -15.96
C VAL A 91 -5.18 -6.66 -15.33
N ILE A 92 -5.58 -7.64 -16.14
CA ILE A 92 -6.08 -8.92 -15.65
C ILE A 92 -4.96 -9.67 -14.92
N PHE A 93 -3.79 -9.79 -15.55
CA PHE A 93 -2.63 -10.48 -14.97
C PHE A 93 -2.20 -9.83 -13.66
N HIS A 94 -2.05 -8.50 -13.64
CA HIS A 94 -1.66 -7.75 -12.45
C HIS A 94 -2.64 -7.94 -11.29
N ASN A 95 -3.96 -7.77 -11.55
CA ASN A 95 -4.96 -7.97 -10.49
C ASN A 95 -5.01 -9.42 -10.00
N LEU A 96 -4.85 -10.40 -10.90
CA LEU A 96 -4.79 -11.81 -10.52
C LEU A 96 -3.55 -12.11 -9.68
N PHE A 97 -2.38 -11.60 -10.08
CA PHE A 97 -1.14 -11.74 -9.34
C PHE A 97 -1.26 -11.14 -7.93
N CYS A 98 -1.73 -9.89 -7.82
CA CYS A 98 -1.92 -9.24 -6.53
C CYS A 98 -2.97 -9.96 -5.67
N LEU A 99 -4.04 -10.48 -6.27
CA LEU A 99 -5.04 -11.30 -5.57
C LEU A 99 -4.38 -12.57 -4.98
N THR A 100 -3.64 -13.32 -5.78
CA THR A 100 -2.99 -14.56 -5.33
C THR A 100 -1.89 -14.30 -4.30
N LEU A 101 -1.10 -13.25 -4.49
CA LEU A 101 -0.04 -12.85 -3.56
C LEU A 101 -0.64 -12.42 -2.22
N SER A 102 -1.70 -11.61 -2.25
CA SER A 102 -2.41 -11.18 -1.04
C SER A 102 -3.01 -12.37 -0.29
N LEU A 103 -3.58 -13.35 -1.01
CA LEU A 103 -4.12 -14.56 -0.39
C LEU A 103 -3.01 -15.39 0.27
N TYR A 104 -1.91 -15.59 -0.44
CA TYR A 104 -0.75 -16.31 0.07
C TYR A 104 -0.19 -15.67 1.35
N MET A 105 0.01 -14.34 1.35
CA MET A 105 0.47 -13.61 2.53
C MET A 105 -0.55 -13.65 3.67
N CYS A 106 -1.84 -13.46 3.39
CA CYS A 106 -2.89 -13.49 4.41
C CYS A 106 -2.92 -14.84 5.13
N VAL A 107 -2.94 -15.94 4.37
CA VAL A 107 -2.97 -17.30 4.93
C VAL A 107 -1.65 -17.63 5.60
N GLY A 108 -0.52 -17.26 5.01
CA GLY A 108 0.82 -17.47 5.57
C GLY A 108 1.03 -16.78 6.92
N ILE A 109 0.72 -15.48 7.01
CA ILE A 109 0.83 -14.71 8.26
C ILE A 109 -0.13 -15.26 9.31
N ALA A 110 -1.41 -15.49 8.95
CA ALA A 110 -2.41 -15.97 9.91
C ALA A 110 -2.09 -17.38 10.43
N SER A 111 -1.71 -18.30 9.55
CA SER A 111 -1.33 -19.66 9.93
C SER A 111 -0.07 -19.67 10.79
N ARG A 112 0.93 -18.84 10.46
CA ARG A 112 2.15 -18.76 11.26
C ARG A 112 1.88 -18.15 12.63
N ALA A 113 1.07 -17.10 12.71
CA ALA A 113 0.65 -16.52 13.99
C ALA A 113 -0.10 -17.52 14.87
N PHE A 114 -0.96 -18.36 14.27
CA PHE A 114 -1.65 -19.43 14.99
C PHE A 114 -0.67 -20.48 15.53
N GLN A 115 0.31 -20.91 14.73
CA GLN A 115 1.35 -21.86 15.15
C GLN A 115 2.21 -21.32 16.30
N LEU A 116 2.52 -20.01 16.26
CA LEU A 116 3.26 -19.32 17.30
C LEU A 116 2.42 -18.95 18.52
N LYS A 117 1.11 -19.28 18.51
CA LYS A 117 0.15 -18.97 19.58
C LYS A 117 0.13 -17.47 19.92
N TYR A 118 0.26 -16.63 18.91
CA TYR A 118 0.18 -15.18 19.09
C TYR A 118 -1.18 -14.81 19.68
N LEU A 119 -1.15 -13.88 20.64
CA LEU A 119 -2.32 -13.16 21.08
C LEU A 119 -2.83 -12.28 19.94
N LEU A 120 -4.06 -11.77 20.07
CA LEU A 120 -4.58 -10.84 19.07
C LEU A 120 -3.67 -9.61 18.90
N TRP A 121 -3.17 -9.06 20.02
CA TRP A 121 -2.24 -7.93 20.10
C TRP A 121 -1.26 -8.12 21.27
N GLY A 122 -0.15 -7.39 21.26
CA GLY A 122 0.85 -7.41 22.34
C GLY A 122 1.93 -8.49 22.19
N ASN A 123 2.19 -8.96 20.98
CA ASN A 123 3.18 -9.99 20.68
C ASN A 123 4.58 -9.39 20.49
N ALA A 124 5.57 -10.02 21.12
CA ALA A 124 6.97 -9.64 20.97
C ALA A 124 7.54 -10.06 19.61
N TYR A 125 8.53 -9.32 19.14
CA TYR A 125 9.34 -9.73 18.01
C TYR A 125 10.40 -10.76 18.46
N ASP A 126 10.46 -11.90 17.77
CA ASP A 126 11.50 -12.92 17.95
C ASP A 126 12.46 -12.90 16.74
N PRO A 127 13.75 -12.55 16.93
CA PRO A 127 14.76 -12.57 15.87
C PRO A 127 15.00 -13.93 15.22
N ASN A 128 14.67 -15.03 15.91
CA ASN A 128 14.83 -16.39 15.39
C ASN A 128 13.63 -16.84 14.55
N GLU A 129 12.54 -16.07 14.53
CA GLU A 129 11.32 -16.41 13.83
C GLU A 129 11.37 -15.97 12.35
N ILE A 130 12.20 -16.69 11.59
CA ILE A 130 12.49 -16.41 10.18
C ILE A 130 11.24 -16.53 9.29
N THR A 131 10.30 -17.43 9.62
CA THR A 131 9.15 -17.69 8.74
C THR A 131 8.16 -16.53 8.75
N MET A 132 7.82 -16.01 9.93
CA MET A 132 7.00 -14.78 10.01
C MET A 132 7.72 -13.61 9.34
N ALA A 133 9.03 -13.48 9.56
CA ALA A 133 9.83 -12.41 8.98
C ALA A 133 9.83 -12.44 7.45
N HIS A 134 9.89 -13.62 6.84
CA HIS A 134 9.75 -13.77 5.40
C HIS A 134 8.38 -13.34 4.88
N TYR A 135 7.28 -13.65 5.58
CA TYR A 135 5.96 -13.15 5.16
C TYR A 135 5.83 -11.64 5.29
N VAL A 136 6.39 -11.05 6.35
CA VAL A 136 6.46 -9.58 6.52
C VAL A 136 7.29 -8.95 5.40
N TYR A 137 8.43 -9.56 5.04
CA TYR A 137 9.24 -9.14 3.91
C TYR A 137 8.47 -9.23 2.58
N LEU A 138 7.76 -10.34 2.32
CA LEU A 138 6.93 -10.47 1.12
C LEU A 138 5.83 -9.40 1.07
N PHE A 139 5.24 -9.07 2.22
CA PHE A 139 4.26 -7.98 2.33
C PHE A 139 4.89 -6.63 2.01
N TYR A 140 6.10 -6.37 2.48
CA TYR A 140 6.87 -5.18 2.10
C TYR A 140 7.14 -5.14 0.59
N MET A 141 7.62 -6.24 0.01
CA MET A 141 7.87 -6.35 -1.44
C MET A 141 6.59 -6.16 -2.27
N SER A 142 5.43 -6.59 -1.76
CA SER A 142 4.16 -6.37 -2.43
C SER A 142 3.86 -4.89 -2.65
N LYS A 143 4.34 -3.97 -1.79
CA LYS A 143 4.11 -2.53 -1.96
C LYS A 143 4.73 -1.97 -3.25
N TYR A 144 5.87 -2.52 -3.68
CA TYR A 144 6.49 -2.17 -4.97
C TYR A 144 5.66 -2.65 -6.14
N VAL A 145 5.10 -3.86 -6.05
CA VAL A 145 4.18 -4.39 -7.06
C VAL A 145 2.95 -3.49 -7.17
N GLU A 146 2.41 -3.05 -6.03
CA GLU A 146 1.24 -2.19 -5.95
C GLU A 146 1.46 -0.79 -6.55
N PHE A 147 2.69 -0.31 -6.74
CA PHE A 147 2.96 0.91 -7.53
C PHE A 147 2.45 0.81 -8.97
N MET A 148 2.39 -0.40 -9.52
CA MET A 148 1.82 -0.65 -10.84
C MET A 148 0.35 -0.28 -10.93
N ASP A 149 -0.39 -0.24 -9.82
CA ASP A 149 -1.79 0.21 -9.81
C ASP A 149 -1.92 1.63 -10.38
N THR A 150 -1.05 2.54 -9.94
CA THR A 150 -1.07 3.92 -10.42
C THR A 150 -0.59 4.04 -11.87
N ILE A 151 0.40 3.23 -12.26
CA ILE A 151 0.88 3.18 -13.65
C ILE A 151 -0.26 2.73 -14.57
N ILE A 152 -0.99 1.68 -14.18
CA ILE A 152 -2.19 1.21 -14.88
C ILE A 152 -3.25 2.31 -14.95
N MET A 153 -3.49 3.06 -13.87
CA MET A 153 -4.44 4.20 -13.89
C MET A 153 -4.02 5.27 -14.91
N ILE A 154 -2.73 5.58 -15.01
CA ILE A 154 -2.18 6.52 -16.00
C ILE A 154 -2.38 5.96 -17.42
N LEU A 155 -2.01 4.71 -17.68
CA LEU A 155 -2.17 4.07 -18.99
C LEU A 155 -3.64 4.01 -19.44
N LYS A 156 -4.58 3.87 -18.50
CA LYS A 156 -6.03 3.90 -18.74
C LYS A 156 -6.60 5.32 -18.90
N HIS A 157 -5.78 6.34 -18.72
CA HIS A 157 -6.16 7.76 -18.65
C HIS A 157 -7.18 8.02 -17.53
N ASN A 158 -7.12 7.26 -16.43
CA ASN A 158 -8.07 7.33 -15.33
C ASN A 158 -7.56 8.23 -14.19
N LEU A 159 -7.41 9.53 -14.49
CA LEU A 159 -6.95 10.53 -13.51
C LEU A 159 -7.87 10.67 -12.29
N ARG A 160 -9.13 10.22 -12.37
CA ARG A 160 -10.07 10.27 -11.24
C ARG A 160 -9.69 9.32 -10.10
N GLN A 161 -8.95 8.26 -10.38
CA GLN A 161 -8.50 7.30 -9.36
C GLN A 161 -7.18 7.73 -8.71
N ILE A 162 -6.37 8.53 -9.39
CA ILE A 162 -5.10 9.06 -8.87
C ILE A 162 -5.41 10.24 -7.94
N THR A 163 -5.77 9.90 -6.70
CA THR A 163 -6.09 10.88 -5.65
C THR A 163 -4.88 11.13 -4.75
N VAL A 164 -4.90 12.26 -4.02
CA VAL A 164 -3.90 12.53 -2.97
C VAL A 164 -3.83 11.39 -1.97
N LEU A 165 -4.99 10.85 -1.56
CA LEU A 165 -5.08 9.69 -0.66
C LEU A 165 -4.34 8.47 -1.22
N HIS A 166 -4.55 8.15 -2.51
CA HIS A 166 -3.92 7.01 -3.18
C HIS A 166 -2.39 7.15 -3.17
N VAL A 167 -1.88 8.28 -3.68
CA VAL A 167 -0.44 8.52 -3.79
C VAL A 167 0.21 8.60 -2.40
N TYR A 168 -0.42 9.29 -1.46
CA TYR A 168 0.03 9.36 -0.06
C TYR A 168 0.16 7.96 0.55
N HIS A 169 -0.87 7.12 0.40
CA HIS A 169 -0.87 5.77 0.95
C HIS A 169 0.25 4.91 0.37
N HIS A 170 0.38 4.83 -0.96
CA HIS A 170 1.40 3.99 -1.60
C HIS A 170 2.82 4.39 -1.23
N VAL A 171 3.13 5.69 -1.19
CA VAL A 171 4.47 6.16 -0.80
C VAL A 171 4.75 5.87 0.67
N SER A 172 3.82 6.23 1.56
CA SER A 172 4.07 6.10 2.99
C SER A 172 4.11 4.64 3.45
N VAL A 173 3.26 3.77 2.90
CA VAL A 173 3.19 2.36 3.30
C VAL A 173 4.46 1.61 2.91
N ALA A 174 5.05 1.90 1.74
CA ALA A 174 6.33 1.31 1.33
C ALA A 174 7.45 1.65 2.33
N LEU A 175 7.56 2.91 2.73
CA LEU A 175 8.56 3.37 3.71
C LEU A 175 8.33 2.77 5.11
N ILE A 176 7.08 2.73 5.57
CA ILE A 176 6.74 2.16 6.89
C ILE A 176 7.09 0.67 6.93
N TRP A 177 6.75 -0.08 5.88
CA TRP A 177 7.05 -1.51 5.84
C TRP A 177 8.52 -1.83 5.57
N TRP A 178 9.28 -0.93 4.96
CA TRP A 178 10.75 -1.00 4.98
C TRP A 178 11.27 -0.90 6.42
N MET A 179 10.82 0.09 7.20
CA MET A 179 11.26 0.23 8.61
C MET A 179 10.91 -1.01 9.45
N ILE A 180 9.72 -1.57 9.27
CA ILE A 180 9.30 -2.81 9.94
C ILE A 180 10.19 -3.97 9.50
N SER A 181 10.40 -4.12 8.19
CA SER A 181 11.23 -5.22 7.64
C SER A 181 12.68 -5.12 8.08
N TYR A 182 13.21 -3.91 8.22
CA TYR A 182 14.57 -3.65 8.66
C TYR A 182 14.73 -3.83 10.17
N HIS A 183 13.75 -3.45 11.00
CA HIS A 183 13.92 -3.38 12.45
C HIS A 183 13.25 -4.50 13.26
N ALA A 184 12.01 -4.86 12.92
CA ALA A 184 11.23 -5.84 13.67
C ALA A 184 10.24 -6.59 12.76
N PRO A 185 10.72 -7.43 11.83
CA PRO A 185 9.88 -8.16 10.88
C PRO A 185 9.12 -9.32 11.57
N GLY A 186 8.09 -9.02 12.37
CA GLY A 186 7.32 -10.03 13.09
C GLY A 186 6.55 -9.45 14.26
N GLY A 187 6.29 -10.26 15.29
CA GLY A 187 5.52 -9.85 16.46
C GLY A 187 4.20 -9.19 16.05
N ASP A 188 3.90 -8.04 16.61
CA ASP A 188 2.63 -7.34 16.40
C ASP A 188 2.40 -6.75 14.99
N ALA A 189 3.43 -6.69 14.14
CA ALA A 189 3.24 -6.35 12.72
C ALA A 189 2.38 -7.38 11.98
N TYR A 190 2.29 -8.63 12.49
CA TYR A 190 1.48 -9.69 11.88
C TYR A 190 0.02 -9.25 11.70
N PHE A 191 -0.55 -8.56 12.69
CA PHE A 191 -1.97 -8.22 12.69
C PHE A 191 -2.29 -7.28 11.54
N SER A 192 -1.52 -6.19 11.42
CA SER A 192 -1.66 -5.21 10.33
C SER A 192 -1.39 -5.84 8.97
N GLY A 193 -0.38 -6.71 8.84
CA GLY A 193 -0.04 -7.41 7.60
C GLY A 193 -1.15 -8.38 7.17
N ALA A 194 -1.67 -9.18 8.09
CA ALA A 194 -2.72 -10.16 7.82
C ALA A 194 -4.05 -9.49 7.43
N ILE A 195 -4.53 -8.53 8.22
CA ILE A 195 -5.79 -7.85 7.91
C ILE A 195 -5.70 -7.05 6.61
N ASN A 196 -4.57 -6.38 6.35
CA ASN A 196 -4.38 -5.67 5.08
C ASN A 196 -4.38 -6.62 3.90
N SER A 197 -3.65 -7.73 3.98
CA SER A 197 -3.62 -8.76 2.95
C SER A 197 -5.03 -9.33 2.70
N GLY A 198 -5.80 -9.61 3.76
CA GLY A 198 -7.17 -10.09 3.65
C GLY A 198 -8.10 -9.09 2.94
N VAL A 199 -8.00 -7.80 3.27
CA VAL A 199 -8.75 -6.75 2.56
C VAL A 199 -8.28 -6.59 1.11
N HIS A 200 -6.99 -6.74 0.85
CA HIS A 200 -6.42 -6.70 -0.51
C HIS A 200 -6.90 -7.88 -1.36
N VAL A 201 -7.12 -9.07 -0.80
CA VAL A 201 -7.79 -10.18 -1.50
C VAL A 201 -9.16 -9.74 -2.01
N ILE A 202 -9.99 -9.15 -1.15
CA ILE A 202 -11.34 -8.71 -1.52
C ILE A 202 -11.28 -7.57 -2.55
N MET A 203 -10.33 -6.63 -2.39
CA MET A 203 -10.15 -5.50 -3.29
C MET A 203 -9.69 -5.93 -4.69
N TYR A 204 -8.64 -6.75 -4.79
CA TYR A 204 -8.13 -7.20 -6.08
C TYR A 204 -9.09 -8.18 -6.77
N LEU A 205 -9.86 -8.96 -6.01
CA LEU A 205 -10.98 -9.73 -6.58
C LEU A 205 -12.02 -8.79 -7.21
N TYR A 206 -12.39 -7.70 -6.53
CA TYR A 206 -13.30 -6.70 -7.07
C TYR A 206 -12.76 -6.05 -8.36
N TYR A 207 -11.47 -5.71 -8.40
CA TYR A 207 -10.84 -5.12 -9.59
C TYR A 207 -10.69 -6.10 -10.74
N LEU A 208 -10.33 -7.36 -10.46
CA LEU A 208 -10.28 -8.42 -11.44
C LEU A 208 -11.66 -8.63 -12.08
N LEU A 209 -12.71 -8.80 -11.27
CA LEU A 209 -14.08 -8.92 -11.75
C LEU A 209 -14.53 -7.67 -12.53
N SER A 210 -14.18 -6.48 -12.06
CA SER A 210 -14.46 -5.22 -12.77
C SER A 210 -13.79 -5.14 -14.15
N SER A 211 -12.61 -5.74 -14.31
CA SER A 211 -11.88 -5.78 -15.58
C SER A 211 -12.47 -6.82 -16.56
N LEU A 212 -12.93 -7.97 -16.05
CA LEU A 212 -13.53 -9.03 -16.85
C LEU A 212 -14.95 -8.66 -17.32
N LEU A 213 -15.75 -8.07 -16.44
CA LEU A 213 -17.15 -7.72 -16.68
C LEU A 213 -17.34 -6.35 -17.36
N ARG A 214 -16.27 -5.75 -17.90
CA ARG A 214 -16.30 -4.39 -18.45
C ARG A 214 -17.24 -4.23 -19.64
N SER A 215 -17.36 -5.26 -20.48
CA SER A 215 -18.14 -5.20 -21.73
C SER A 215 -19.65 -5.17 -21.51
N ASP A 216 -20.14 -5.58 -20.33
CA ASP A 216 -21.58 -5.61 -20.03
C ASP A 216 -21.87 -4.75 -18.79
N GLU A 217 -22.36 -3.54 -19.04
CA GLU A 217 -22.67 -2.59 -17.97
C GLU A 217 -23.82 -3.07 -17.06
N LYS A 218 -24.77 -3.85 -17.58
CA LYS A 218 -25.89 -4.38 -16.78
C LYS A 218 -25.37 -5.44 -15.80
N VAL A 219 -24.56 -6.37 -16.28
CA VAL A 219 -23.90 -7.39 -15.46
C VAL A 219 -22.95 -6.73 -14.46
N ARG A 220 -22.15 -5.75 -14.88
CA ARG A 220 -21.27 -5.00 -13.97
C ARG A 220 -22.04 -4.37 -12.81
N ARG A 221 -23.15 -3.67 -13.09
CA ARG A 221 -23.96 -3.06 -12.03
C ARG A 221 -24.64 -4.10 -11.13
N LYS A 222 -25.06 -5.24 -11.69
CA LYS A 222 -25.71 -6.33 -10.96
C LYS A 222 -24.75 -7.04 -10.00
N TYR A 223 -23.51 -7.30 -10.42
CA TYR A 223 -22.55 -8.08 -9.61
C TYR A 223 -21.55 -7.24 -8.83
N LEU A 224 -21.27 -5.98 -9.19
CA LEU A 224 -20.26 -5.15 -8.49
C LEU A 224 -20.87 -4.06 -7.61
N PHE A 225 -22.09 -4.28 -7.12
CA PHE A 225 -22.80 -3.37 -6.22
C PHE A 225 -22.11 -3.20 -4.85
N TRP A 226 -21.31 -4.19 -4.45
CA TRP A 226 -20.65 -4.21 -3.14
C TRP A 226 -19.41 -3.31 -3.03
N GLY A 227 -19.10 -2.50 -4.04
CA GLY A 227 -17.99 -1.54 -3.97
C GLY A 227 -18.09 -0.55 -2.80
N ARG A 228 -19.30 -0.27 -2.30
CA ARG A 228 -19.50 0.52 -1.06
C ARG A 228 -19.05 -0.25 0.19
N TYR A 229 -19.38 -1.53 0.29
CA TYR A 229 -18.99 -2.39 1.42
C TYR A 229 -17.49 -2.61 1.44
N LEU A 230 -16.83 -2.68 0.28
CA LEU A 230 -15.37 -2.71 0.19
C LEU A 230 -14.73 -1.51 0.89
N THR A 231 -15.22 -0.29 0.63
CA THR A 231 -14.72 0.92 1.31
C THR A 231 -15.00 0.89 2.82
N GLN A 232 -16.13 0.31 3.24
CA GLN A 232 -16.45 0.17 4.67
C GLN A 232 -15.52 -0.83 5.37
N ILE A 233 -15.19 -1.95 4.73
CA ILE A 233 -14.23 -2.94 5.24
C ILE A 233 -12.83 -2.33 5.36
N GLN A 234 -12.39 -1.53 4.37
CA GLN A 234 -11.12 -0.80 4.45
C GLN A 234 -11.09 0.19 5.63
N MET A 235 -12.16 0.93 5.86
CA MET A 235 -12.25 1.83 7.03
C MET A 235 -12.26 1.04 8.35
N LEU A 236 -12.97 -0.08 8.40
CA LEU A 236 -12.99 -0.96 9.58
C LEU A 236 -11.59 -1.48 9.91
N GLN A 237 -10.83 -1.90 8.90
CA GLN A 237 -9.43 -2.29 9.06
C GLN A 237 -8.59 -1.18 9.70
N PHE A 238 -8.74 0.08 9.27
CA PHE A 238 -7.98 1.19 9.85
C PHE A 238 -8.36 1.44 11.31
N VAL A 239 -9.65 1.32 11.64
CA VAL A 239 -10.14 1.42 13.03
C VAL A 239 -9.54 0.30 13.88
N CYS A 240 -9.54 -0.95 13.41
CA CYS A 240 -8.94 -2.07 14.15
C CYS A 240 -7.45 -1.85 14.43
N ASN A 241 -6.67 -1.43 13.43
CA ASN A 241 -5.24 -1.13 13.61
C ASN A 241 -4.99 0.10 14.51
N TRP A 242 -5.87 1.10 14.45
CA TRP A 242 -5.80 2.27 15.32
C TRP A 242 -6.04 1.89 16.80
N ILE A 243 -7.04 1.04 17.06
CA ILE A 243 -7.33 0.51 18.40
C ILE A 243 -6.17 -0.36 18.90
N GLN A 244 -5.62 -1.24 18.05
CA GLN A 244 -4.40 -2.01 18.37
C GLN A 244 -3.29 -1.09 18.85
N ALA A 245 -2.96 -0.06 18.05
CA ALA A 245 -1.88 0.86 18.36
C ALA A 245 -2.12 1.58 19.69
N ALA A 246 -3.34 2.09 19.92
CA ALA A 246 -3.70 2.77 21.15
C ALA A 246 -3.58 1.85 22.38
N TYR A 247 -4.07 0.61 22.26
CA TYR A 247 -3.99 -0.39 23.31
C TYR A 247 -2.54 -0.75 23.63
N CYS A 248 -1.73 -1.08 22.62
CA CYS A 248 -0.35 -1.52 22.79
C CYS A 248 0.58 -0.43 23.34
N ILE A 249 0.33 0.83 22.99
CA ILE A 249 1.01 1.98 23.60
C ILE A 249 0.63 2.08 25.09
N LYS A 250 -0.66 1.94 25.43
CA LYS A 250 -1.13 2.05 26.81
C LYS A 250 -0.55 0.96 27.71
N VAL A 251 -0.53 -0.28 27.25
CA VAL A 251 -0.05 -1.43 28.05
C VAL A 251 1.46 -1.64 27.95
N GLN A 252 2.19 -0.79 27.20
CA GLN A 252 3.63 -0.94 26.97
C GLN A 252 3.98 -2.35 26.45
N ALA A 253 3.27 -2.77 25.40
CA ALA A 253 3.48 -4.08 24.79
C ALA A 253 4.95 -4.30 24.37
N PRO A 254 5.44 -5.57 24.38
CA PRO A 254 6.84 -5.94 24.15
C PRO A 254 7.25 -5.90 22.67
N TYR A 255 6.85 -4.86 21.94
CA TYR A 255 7.22 -4.59 20.55
C TYR A 255 7.66 -3.11 20.44
N PRO A 256 8.50 -2.72 19.47
CA PRO A 256 9.09 -1.39 19.46
C PRO A 256 8.05 -0.26 19.50
N GLN A 257 8.04 0.52 20.58
CA GLN A 257 7.00 1.51 20.86
C GLN A 257 6.89 2.61 19.80
N PHE A 258 7.99 2.95 19.13
CA PHE A 258 7.95 3.93 18.03
C PHE A 258 7.14 3.41 16.83
N LEU A 259 7.13 2.10 16.55
CA LEU A 259 6.33 1.51 15.47
C LEU A 259 4.84 1.61 15.77
N TYR A 260 4.43 1.42 17.04
CA TYR A 260 3.04 1.66 17.43
C TYR A 260 2.64 3.13 17.29
N LYS A 261 3.53 4.07 17.65
CA LYS A 261 3.28 5.51 17.45
C LYS A 261 3.08 5.83 15.97
N ILE A 262 3.95 5.31 15.10
CA ILE A 262 3.80 5.44 13.64
C ILE A 262 2.46 4.87 13.20
N LEU A 263 2.11 3.64 13.61
CA LEU A 263 0.83 3.00 13.29
C LEU A 263 -0.36 3.84 13.73
N PHE A 264 -0.34 4.37 14.96
CA PHE A 264 -1.42 5.19 15.51
C PHE A 264 -1.69 6.44 14.67
N TYR A 265 -0.66 7.27 14.43
CA TYR A 265 -0.82 8.49 13.65
C TYR A 265 -1.15 8.20 12.19
N TYR A 266 -0.57 7.13 11.62
CA TYR A 266 -0.83 6.74 10.26
C TYR A 266 -2.28 6.28 10.05
N MET A 267 -2.81 5.42 10.91
CA MET A 267 -4.21 4.97 10.81
C MET A 267 -5.18 6.13 10.99
N LEU A 268 -4.89 7.08 11.89
CA LEU A 268 -5.71 8.29 12.06
C LEU A 268 -5.73 9.13 10.77
N SER A 269 -4.57 9.32 10.13
CA SER A 269 -4.47 10.06 8.87
C SER A 269 -5.27 9.40 7.74
N LEU A 270 -5.16 8.07 7.58
CA LEU A 270 -5.89 7.31 6.57
C LEU A 270 -7.40 7.35 6.83
N LEU A 271 -7.83 7.23 8.10
CA LEU A 271 -9.24 7.27 8.46
C LEU A 271 -9.86 8.62 8.09
N MET A 272 -9.18 9.74 8.35
CA MET A 272 -9.66 11.08 7.95
C MET A 272 -9.79 11.20 6.42
N LEU A 273 -8.79 10.75 5.68
CA LEU A 273 -8.78 10.81 4.21
C LEU A 273 -9.85 9.91 3.59
N PHE A 274 -10.02 8.68 4.10
CA PHE A 274 -11.06 7.74 3.66
C PHE A 274 -12.46 8.21 4.03
N ALA A 275 -12.65 8.80 5.21
CA ALA A 275 -13.93 9.39 5.62
C ALA A 275 -14.32 10.53 4.66
N ASN A 276 -13.38 11.43 4.34
CA ASN A 276 -13.61 12.49 3.36
C ASN A 276 -13.95 11.93 1.96
N PHE A 277 -13.23 10.90 1.49
CA PHE A 277 -13.53 10.23 0.23
C PHE A 277 -14.93 9.59 0.24
N TYR A 278 -15.27 8.84 1.30
CA TYR A 278 -16.56 8.17 1.45
C TYR A 278 -17.71 9.17 1.46
N MET A 279 -17.58 10.27 2.21
CA MET A 279 -18.59 11.33 2.27
C MET A 279 -18.81 12.01 0.92
N ARG A 280 -17.74 12.30 0.18
CA ARG A 280 -17.83 12.88 -1.16
C ARG A 280 -18.43 11.91 -2.20
N LYS A 281 -18.06 10.63 -2.13
CA LYS A 281 -18.50 9.63 -3.12
C LYS A 281 -19.91 9.14 -2.88
N TYR A 282 -20.29 8.82 -1.64
CA TYR A 282 -21.56 8.14 -1.34
C TYR A 282 -22.62 9.08 -0.76
N THR A 283 -22.23 10.02 0.09
CA THR A 283 -23.19 10.90 0.78
C THR A 283 -23.57 12.12 -0.06
N ALA A 284 -22.60 12.76 -0.73
CA ALA A 284 -22.86 13.91 -1.60
C ALA A 284 -23.57 13.53 -2.92
N MET A 285 -23.27 12.37 -3.50
CA MET A 285 -24.01 11.86 -4.67
C MET A 285 -25.46 11.48 -4.31
N GLY A 286 -25.69 10.93 -3.10
CA GLY A 286 -27.03 10.66 -2.59
C GLY A 286 -27.89 11.93 -2.50
N LYS A 287 -27.33 13.02 -1.95
CA LYS A 287 -28.01 14.32 -1.86
C LYS A 287 -28.31 14.95 -3.23
N LYS A 288 -27.41 14.83 -4.21
CA LYS A 288 -27.68 15.28 -5.60
C LYS A 288 -28.81 14.47 -6.23
N LYS A 289 -28.76 13.14 -6.17
CA LYS A 289 -29.77 12.25 -6.77
C LYS A 289 -31.16 12.47 -6.14
N GLN A 290 -31.21 12.73 -4.84
CA GLN A 290 -32.44 13.08 -4.11
C GLN A 290 -32.98 14.47 -4.49
N LYS A 291 -32.11 15.48 -4.68
CA LYS A 291 -32.53 16.80 -5.20
C LYS A 291 -33.10 16.72 -6.62
N TYR A 292 -32.50 15.94 -7.52
CA TYR A 292 -33.04 15.73 -8.87
C TYR A 292 -34.40 15.02 -8.84
N ALA A 293 -34.54 13.96 -8.04
CA ALA A 293 -35.81 13.24 -7.89
C ALA A 293 -36.93 14.11 -7.26
N ILE A 294 -36.59 15.04 -6.37
CA ILE A 294 -37.55 16.00 -5.79
C ILE A 294 -37.88 17.12 -6.81
N GLY A 295 -36.92 17.52 -7.65
CA GLY A 295 -37.13 18.49 -8.72
C GLY A 295 -38.05 17.98 -9.84
N GLU A 296 -37.87 16.73 -10.30
CA GLU A 296 -38.74 16.11 -11.30
C GLU A 296 -40.17 15.88 -10.79
N LYS A 297 -40.35 15.64 -9.49
CA LYS A 297 -41.70 15.54 -8.87
C LYS A 297 -42.43 16.87 -8.72
N LYS A 298 -41.74 18.01 -8.85
CA LYS A 298 -42.35 19.35 -8.79
C LYS A 298 -42.67 19.94 -10.18
N GLN A 299 -42.27 19.27 -11.25
CA GLN A 299 -42.50 19.67 -12.64
C GLN A 299 -43.54 18.80 -13.37
N LYS A 300 -44.18 17.87 -12.66
CA LYS A 300 -45.37 17.13 -13.09
C LYS A 300 -46.54 17.55 -12.23
#